data_AF-A0A7Z0WYJ3-F1
#
_entry.id   AF-A0A7Z0WYJ3-F1
#
_cell.length_a   1.000
_cell.length_b   1.000
_cell.length_c   1.000
_cell.angle_alpha   90.00
_cell.angle_beta   90.00
_cell.angle_gamma   90.00
#
_symmetry.space_group_name_H-M   'P 1'
#
loop_
_entity.id
_entity.type
_entity.pdbx_description
1 polymer ?
#
loop_
_entity_poly.entity_id
_entity_poly.type
_entity_poly.pdbx_seq_one_letter_code
_entity_poly.pdbx_strand_id
1 'polypeptide(L)' 'MFFRKMTEKEKKSTEKATKVGFVFYMIALSVSSAYSFFIESGFNISFLILMVGLIVFFTSDFIFNKITG' A
#
# COMPACT_ATOMS: atom_id res chain seq x y z
N MET A 1 -13.13 6.07 -26.36
CA MET A 1 -13.21 5.03 -25.32
C MET A 1 -14.41 5.35 -24.44
N PHE A 2 -15.42 4.48 -24.42
CA PHE A 2 -16.62 4.66 -23.61
C PHE A 2 -16.23 4.32 -22.16
N PHE A 3 -16.02 5.34 -21.32
CA PHE A 3 -15.90 5.11 -19.88
C PHE A 3 -17.27 4.72 -19.35
N ARG A 4 -17.60 3.42 -19.48
CA ARG A 4 -18.80 2.83 -18.89
C ARG A 4 -18.71 3.06 -17.39
N LYS A 5 -19.69 3.74 -16.80
CA LYS A 5 -19.78 3.91 -15.34
C LYS A 5 -19.75 2.52 -14.71
N MET A 6 -18.78 2.30 -13.83
CA MET A 6 -18.64 1.05 -13.09
C MET A 6 -19.92 0.79 -12.31
N THR A 7 -20.51 -0.39 -12.51
CA THR A 7 -21.71 -0.81 -11.77
C THR A 7 -21.34 -0.99 -10.29
N GLU A 8 -22.24 -0.75 -9.34
CA GLU A 8 -21.93 -0.84 -7.89
C GLU A 8 -21.30 -2.19 -7.48
N LYS A 9 -21.70 -3.28 -8.15
CA LYS A 9 -21.13 -4.62 -7.95
C LYS A 9 -19.67 -4.72 -8.39
N GLU A 10 -19.31 -4.10 -9.51
CA GLU A 10 -17.93 -4.05 -10.02
C GLU A 10 -17.07 -3.19 -9.09
N LYS A 11 -17.57 -2.04 -8.63
CA LYS A 11 -16.86 -1.17 -7.68
C LYS A 11 -16.53 -1.90 -6.37
N LYS A 12 -17.47 -2.68 -5.83
CA LYS A 12 -17.29 -3.46 -4.59
C LYS A 12 -16.29 -4.60 -4.75
N SER A 13 -16.26 -5.24 -5.93
CA SER A 13 -15.29 -6.29 -6.26
C SER A 13 -13.89 -5.72 -6.42
N THR A 14 -13.77 -4.61 -7.16
CA THR A 14 -12.50 -3.88 -7.33
C THR A 14 -11.95 -3.41 -6.00
N GLU A 15 -12.78 -2.84 -5.11
CA GLU A 15 -12.32 -2.40 -3.79
C GLU A 15 -11.73 -3.56 -2.94
N LYS A 16 -12.36 -4.74 -2.98
CA LYS A 16 -11.82 -5.94 -2.31
C LYS A 16 -10.50 -6.39 -2.94
N ALA A 17 -10.43 -6.46 -4.27
CA ALA A 17 -9.22 -6.85 -4.98
C ALA A 17 -8.07 -5.86 -4.74
N THR A 18 -8.37 -4.56 -4.70
CA THR A 18 -7.41 -3.50 -4.38
C THR A 18 -6.90 -3.64 -2.95
N LYS A 19 -7.78 -3.87 -1.96
CA LYS A 19 -7.36 -4.11 -0.57
C LYS A 19 -6.43 -5.33 -0.45
N VAL A 20 -6.80 -6.45 -1.09
CA VAL A 20 -5.98 -7.67 -1.06
C VAL A 20 -4.64 -7.49 -1.76
N GLY A 21 -4.64 -6.90 -2.97
CA GLY A 21 -3.41 -6.62 -3.71
C GLY A 21 -2.49 -5.63 -2.97
N PHE A 22 -3.09 -4.64 -2.30
CA PHE A 22 -2.36 -3.68 -1.49
C PHE A 22 -1.69 -4.36 -0.28
N VAL A 23 -2.41 -5.21 0.45
CA VAL A 23 -1.83 -5.98 1.59
C VAL A 23 -0.72 -6.90 1.12
N PHE A 24 -0.92 -7.63 0.01
CA PHE A 24 0.11 -8.49 -0.58
C PHE A 24 1.38 -7.71 -0.92
N TYR A 25 1.23 -6.56 -1.60
CA TYR A 25 2.34 -5.73 -2.00
C TYR A 25 3.06 -5.12 -0.79
N MET A 26 2.33 -4.75 0.25
CA MET A 26 2.92 -4.25 1.50
C MET A 26 3.78 -5.32 2.19
N ILE A 27 3.32 -6.58 2.22
CA ILE A 27 4.09 -7.70 2.79
C ILE A 27 5.34 -7.97 1.94
N ALA A 28 5.21 -8.03 0.61
CA ALA A 28 6.33 -8.26 -0.30
C ALA A 28 7.42 -7.19 -0.15
N LEU A 29 7.02 -5.91 -0.06
CA LEU A 29 7.94 -4.79 0.19
C LEU A 29 8.59 -4.89 1.57
N SER A 30 7.83 -5.20 2.62
CA SER A 30 8.39 -5.38 3.98
C SER A 30 9.44 -6.48 4.02
N VAL A 31 9.18 -7.64 3.39
CA VAL A 31 10.14 -8.75 3.34
C VAL A 31 11.39 -8.35 2.55
N SER A 32 11.23 -7.70 1.40
CA SER A 32 12.36 -7.22 0.60
C SER A 32 13.20 -6.17 1.34
N SER A 33 12.55 -5.28 2.10
CA SER A 33 13.21 -4.28 2.93
C SER A 33 13.97 -4.90 4.09
N ALA A 34 13.35 -5.84 4.80
CA ALA A 34 14.00 -6.58 5.89
C ALA A 34 15.22 -7.36 5.38
N TYR A 35 15.10 -8.03 4.24
CA TYR A 35 16.21 -8.73 3.61
C TYR A 35 17.38 -7.78 3.30
N SER A 36 17.08 -6.62 2.72
CA SER A 36 18.09 -5.59 2.42
C SER A 36 18.74 -5.02 3.69
N PHE A 37 17.96 -4.80 4.76
CA PHE A 37 18.46 -4.27 6.03
C PHE A 37 19.41 -5.23 6.77
N PHE A 38 19.13 -6.55 6.74
CA PHE A 38 19.96 -7.53 7.43
C PHE A 38 21.20 -7.96 6.64
N ILE A 39 21.16 -7.93 5.31
CA ILE A 39 22.26 -8.43 4.46
C ILE A 39 23.17 -7.30 3.99
N GLU A 40 22.60 -6.14 3.70
CA GLU A 40 23.36 -5.00 3.18
C GLU A 40 23.66 -4.03 4.32
N SER A 41 24.76 -4.30 5.04
CA SER A 41 25.29 -3.49 6.15
C SER A 41 25.77 -2.10 5.69
N GLY A 42 24.85 -1.26 5.22
CA GLY A 42 25.09 0.10 4.77
C GLY A 42 23.80 0.91 4.84
N PHE A 43 23.91 2.21 5.08
CA PHE A 43 22.78 3.14 5.21
C PHE A 43 21.89 3.07 3.97
N ASN A 44 20.83 2.27 4.04
CA ASN A 44 20.06 1.87 2.87
C ASN A 44 18.92 2.87 2.66
N ILE A 45 19.13 3.81 1.73
CA ILE A 45 18.14 4.84 1.35
C ILE A 45 16.79 4.22 0.98
N SER A 46 16.82 2.99 0.43
CA SER A 46 15.65 2.17 0.14
C SER A 46 14.79 1.87 1.38
N PHE A 47 15.41 1.58 2.53
CA PHE A 47 14.70 1.36 3.79
C PHE A 47 14.01 2.64 4.29
N LEU A 48 14.70 3.78 4.14
CA LEU A 48 14.19 5.10 4.54
C LEU A 48 12.98 5.51 3.69
N ILE A 49 13.04 5.30 2.39
CA ILE A 49 11.91 5.50 1.46
C ILE A 49 10.71 4.62 1.84
N LEU A 50 10.97 3.37 2.23
CA LEU A 50 9.92 2.43 2.64
C LEU A 50 9.24 2.86 3.94
N MET A 51 10.01 3.31 4.93
CA MET A 51 9.50 3.88 6.18
C MET A 51 8.66 5.14 5.93
N VAL A 52 9.12 6.05 5.07
CA VAL A 52 8.35 7.26 4.69
C VAL A 52 7.06 6.86 3.96
N GLY A 53 7.12 5.89 3.05
CA GLY A 53 5.95 5.36 2.35
C GLY A 53 4.91 4.76 3.31
N LEU A 54 5.35 4.01 4.33
CA LEU A 54 4.48 3.48 5.38
C LEU A 54 3.82 4.59 6.20
N ILE A 55 4.58 5.61 6.61
CA ILE A 55 4.03 6.74 7.37
C ILE A 55 2.97 7.49 6.55
N VAL A 56 3.25 7.79 5.28
CA VAL A 56 2.30 8.46 4.38
C VAL A 56 1.06 7.59 4.15
N PHE A 57 1.24 6.28 3.98
CA PHE A 57 0.13 5.35 3.81
C PHE A 57 -0.76 5.29 5.05
N PHE A 58 -0.18 5.06 6.23
CA PHE A 58 -0.92 5.03 7.49
C PHE A 58 -1.60 6.36 7.81
N THR A 59 -0.93 7.48 7.52
CA THR A 59 -1.52 8.81 7.70
C THR A 59 -2.70 9.02 6.75
N SER A 60 -2.58 8.59 5.49
CA SER A 60 -3.68 8.67 4.52
C SER A 60 -4.83 7.76 4.90
N ASP A 61 -4.55 6.51 5.30
CA ASP A 61 -5.56 5.56 5.77
C ASP A 61 -6.28 6.09 7.01
N PHE A 62 -5.55 6.65 7.98
CA PHE A 62 -6.12 7.29 9.17
C PHE A 62 -7.02 8.48 8.81
N ILE A 63 -6.59 9.35 7.90
CA ILE A 63 -7.37 10.49 7.42
C ILE A 63 -8.63 10.01 6.68
N PHE A 64 -8.51 9.05 5.77
CA PHE A 64 -9.65 8.52 5.01
C PHE A 64 -10.63 7.75 5.90
N ASN A 65 -10.13 6.96 6.84
CA ASN A 65 -10.95 6.25 7.82
C ASN A 65 -11.68 7.21 8.77
N LYS A 66 -11.06 8.36 9.11
CA LYS A 66 -11.69 9.42 9.92
C LYS A 66 -12.69 10.28 9.15
N ILE A 67 -12.52 10.44 7.83
CA ILE A 67 -13.44 11.22 6.98
C ILE A 67 -14.70 10.40 6.59
N THR A 68 -14.61 9.07 6.62
CA THR A 68 -15.70 8.17 6.18
C THR A 68 -16.45 7.50 7.34
N GLY A 69 -16.03 7.73 8.59
CA GLY A 69 -16.72 7.28 9.82
C GLY A 69 -17.51 8.40 10.47
#